data_AF-A0A6J8F1Y6-F1
#
_entry.id   AF-A0A6J8F1Y6-F1
#
_cell.length_a   1.000
_cell.length_b   1.000
_cell.length_c   1.000
_cell.angle_alpha   90.00
_cell.angle_beta   90.00
_cell.angle_gamma   90.00
#
_symmetry.space_group_name_H-M   'P 1'
#
loop_
_entity.id
_entity.type
_entity.pdbx_description
1 polymer ?
#
loop_
_entity_poly.entity_id
_entity_poly.type
_entity_poly.pdbx_seq_one_letter_code
_entity_poly.pdbx_strand_id
1 'polypeptide(L)'
;MAGPASAEALLRDMGDAAASKVKREAADIKQMIREEGGDFELAPWDWKYYAERVRKQRYDLDENETKPYFELNNVLERGVFYTAEKLYGVTMQRRTDLPVHHPDAMSFEMFDCMGESLAIFCLDSYARASKRGGWWMTFYARQSPLLGQNPAVHIVLNVVKPAEGRPTLPSRSDVTTLFHEFGHGLHGMLSNPKYSTLSGTSVARDFLEFPSQINEHWAMYNAVLKNYAIRYETKKPIPQALVDRMKAAETYGAASTPSRWSRRRTSIFAGTWLRRKRLRHHKRRWRRRR
;
A
#
# COMPACT_ATOMS: atom_id res chain seq x y z
N MET A 1 -16.42 10.82 -9.11
CA MET A 1 -17.39 11.40 -8.15
C MET A 1 -17.12 12.87 -7.89
N ALA A 2 -15.86 13.32 -7.79
CA ALA A 2 -15.52 14.73 -7.58
C ALA A 2 -15.32 15.54 -8.88
N GLY A 3 -15.83 16.77 -8.91
CA GLY A 3 -15.46 17.78 -9.91
C GLY A 3 -14.12 18.48 -9.55
N PRO A 4 -13.48 19.20 -10.50
CA PRO A 4 -12.18 19.83 -10.26
C PRO A 4 -12.12 20.79 -9.07
N ALA A 5 -13.17 21.60 -8.88
CA ALA A 5 -13.23 22.57 -7.78
C ALA A 5 -13.34 21.87 -6.41
N SER A 6 -14.19 20.85 -6.30
CA SER A 6 -14.33 20.06 -5.07
C SER A 6 -13.03 19.31 -4.72
N ALA A 7 -12.35 18.75 -5.73
CA ALA A 7 -11.06 18.10 -5.52
C ALA A 7 -9.98 19.09 -5.05
N GLU A 8 -9.94 20.31 -5.60
CA GLU A 8 -9.00 21.35 -5.17
C GLU A 8 -9.30 21.84 -3.75
N ALA A 9 -10.57 22.08 -3.42
CA ALA A 9 -10.98 22.48 -2.08
C ALA A 9 -10.55 21.42 -1.05
N LEU A 10 -10.88 20.15 -1.30
CA LEU A 10 -10.48 19.05 -0.42
C LEU A 10 -8.95 18.97 -0.24
N LEU A 11 -8.18 19.11 -1.33
CA LEU A 11 -6.72 19.08 -1.25
C LEU A 11 -6.14 20.27 -0.47
N ARG A 12 -6.77 21.45 -0.54
CA ARG A 12 -6.38 22.64 0.23
C ARG A 12 -6.66 22.46 1.71
N ASP A 13 -7.90 22.08 2.07
CA ASP A 13 -8.29 21.85 3.45
C ASP A 13 -7.40 20.80 4.12
N MET A 14 -7.14 19.69 3.41
CA MET A 14 -6.21 18.66 3.85
C MET A 14 -4.77 19.17 3.97
N GLY A 15 -4.34 20.06 3.08
CA GLY A 15 -3.03 20.69 3.09
C GLY A 15 -2.82 21.59 4.31
N ASP A 16 -3.81 22.41 4.62
CA ASP A 16 -3.79 23.33 5.76
C ASP A 16 -3.77 22.56 7.09
N ALA A 17 -4.59 21.51 7.20
CA ALA A 17 -4.58 20.62 8.36
C ALA A 17 -3.22 19.90 8.55
N ALA A 18 -2.55 19.52 7.45
CA ALA A 18 -1.25 18.84 7.49
C ALA A 18 -0.09 19.80 7.79
N ALA A 19 -0.19 21.07 7.39
CA ALA A 19 0.91 22.04 7.50
C ALA A 19 1.38 22.23 8.96
N SER A 20 0.44 22.27 9.91
CA SER A 20 0.77 22.40 11.34
C SER A 20 1.53 21.18 11.88
N LYS A 21 1.22 19.97 11.41
CA LYS A 21 1.92 18.74 11.79
C LYS A 21 3.32 18.69 11.19
N VAL A 22 3.46 18.99 9.89
CA VAL A 22 4.76 19.03 9.22
C VAL A 22 5.69 20.06 9.85
N LYS A 23 5.19 21.23 10.27
CA LYS A 23 5.98 22.23 11.00
C LYS A 23 6.50 21.71 12.34
N ARG A 24 5.66 20.98 13.10
CA ARG A 24 6.07 20.34 14.36
C ARG A 24 7.13 19.27 14.13
N GLU A 25 6.92 18.38 13.16
CA GLU A 25 7.88 17.33 12.81
C GLU A 25 9.22 17.92 12.33
N ALA A 26 9.20 19.01 11.55
CA ALA A 26 10.41 19.71 11.16
C ALA A 26 11.15 20.32 12.36
N ALA A 27 10.43 20.86 13.35
CA ALA A 27 11.03 21.39 14.57
C ALA A 27 11.65 20.27 15.42
N ASP A 28 10.95 19.15 15.59
CA ASP A 28 11.45 17.96 16.27
C ASP A 28 12.76 17.44 15.63
N ILE A 29 12.79 17.38 14.29
CA ILE A 29 13.99 16.97 13.53
C ILE A 29 15.14 17.97 13.71
N LYS A 30 14.87 19.28 13.63
CA LYS A 30 15.91 20.30 13.84
C LYS A 30 16.49 20.25 15.25
N GLN A 31 15.65 19.97 16.25
CA GLN A 31 16.13 19.75 17.61
C GLN A 31 17.03 18.52 17.69
N MET A 32 16.63 17.40 17.08
CA MET A 32 17.44 16.18 17.03
C MET A 32 18.80 16.40 16.35
N ILE A 33 18.85 17.15 15.24
CA ILE A 33 20.11 17.52 14.57
C ILE A 33 21.06 18.22 15.54
N ARG A 34 20.55 19.19 16.31
CA ARG A 34 21.34 19.95 17.30
C ARG A 34 21.78 19.09 18.49
N GLU A 35 20.91 18.22 18.99
CA GLU A 35 21.22 17.30 20.09
C GLU A 35 22.36 16.33 19.73
N GLU A 36 22.50 15.98 18.45
CA GLU A 36 23.61 15.18 17.93
C GLU A 36 24.87 15.99 17.58
N GLY A 37 24.87 17.30 17.82
CA GLY A 37 25.98 18.18 17.50
C GLY A 37 26.08 18.59 16.02
N GLY A 38 25.02 18.38 15.23
CA GLY A 38 24.93 18.87 13.86
C GLY A 38 24.67 20.38 13.81
N ASP A 39 25.38 21.08 12.91
CA ASP A 39 25.24 22.52 12.67
C ASP A 39 24.90 22.80 11.20
N PHE A 40 23.75 22.28 10.75
CA PHE A 40 23.27 22.50 9.39
C PHE A 40 21.75 22.64 9.36
N GLU A 41 21.26 23.27 8.29
CA GLU A 41 19.82 23.42 8.06
C GLU A 41 19.23 22.13 7.48
N LEU A 42 18.10 21.71 8.07
CA LEU A 42 17.31 20.56 7.63
C LEU A 42 17.00 20.62 6.13
N ALA A 43 17.51 19.66 5.37
CA ALA A 43 17.21 19.47 3.96
C ALA A 43 16.37 18.20 3.72
N PRO A 44 15.78 18.03 2.51
CA PRO A 44 14.88 16.90 2.23
C PRO A 44 15.51 15.51 2.40
N TRP A 45 16.82 15.37 2.18
CA TRP A 45 17.54 14.10 2.33
C TRP A 45 17.78 13.71 3.80
N ASP A 46 17.80 14.69 4.71
CA ASP A 46 18.00 14.46 6.14
C ASP A 46 16.73 13.97 6.83
N TRP A 47 15.56 14.29 6.26
CA TRP A 47 14.26 14.08 6.90
C TRP A 47 14.06 12.65 7.38
N LYS A 48 14.26 11.65 6.50
CA LYS A 48 14.02 10.25 6.83
C LYS A 48 14.97 9.78 7.94
N TYR A 49 16.24 10.16 7.86
CA TYR A 49 17.26 9.75 8.81
C TYR A 49 16.95 10.27 10.22
N TYR A 50 16.75 11.58 10.37
CA TYR A 50 16.47 12.17 11.68
C TYR A 50 15.06 11.87 12.18
N ALA A 51 14.06 11.71 11.31
CA ALA A 51 12.72 11.31 11.72
C ALA A 51 12.72 9.94 12.42
N GLU A 52 13.51 8.97 11.95
CA GLU A 52 13.65 7.68 12.63
C GLU A 52 14.33 7.82 13.99
N ARG A 53 15.30 8.74 14.14
CA ARG A 53 15.92 9.02 15.45
C ARG A 53 14.94 9.66 16.43
N VAL A 54 14.13 10.62 15.99
CA VAL A 54 13.05 11.17 16.83
C VAL A 54 12.06 10.07 17.19
N ARG A 55 11.69 9.21 16.23
CA ARG A 55 10.75 8.11 16.48
C ARG A 55 11.29 7.14 17.54
N LYS A 56 12.57 6.80 17.46
CA LYS A 56 13.26 5.96 18.45
C LYS A 56 13.33 6.64 19.82
N GLN A 57 13.73 7.91 19.90
CA GLN A 57 13.83 8.63 21.17
C GLN A 57 12.46 8.83 21.85
N ARG A 58 11.41 9.16 21.07
CA ARG A 58 10.09 9.52 21.59
C ARG A 58 9.18 8.33 21.88
N TYR A 59 9.26 7.28 21.06
CA TYR A 59 8.35 6.13 21.14
C TYR A 59 9.06 4.83 21.50
N ASP A 60 10.37 4.86 21.71
CA ASP A 60 11.20 3.68 21.99
C ASP A 60 10.95 2.58 20.95
N LEU A 61 10.87 2.97 19.67
CA LEU A 61 10.47 2.07 18.59
C LEU A 61 11.52 2.06 17.48
N ASP A 62 12.23 0.95 17.35
CA ASP A 62 13.13 0.64 16.24
C ASP A 62 12.43 -0.26 15.22
N GLU A 63 12.48 0.09 13.93
CA GLU A 63 11.89 -0.76 12.89
C GLU A 63 12.55 -2.15 12.84
N ASN A 64 13.83 -2.26 13.20
CA ASN A 64 14.57 -3.51 13.24
C ASN A 64 14.05 -4.46 14.33
N GLU A 65 13.39 -3.97 15.39
CA GLU A 65 12.73 -4.82 16.39
C GLU A 65 11.46 -5.47 15.84
N THR A 66 10.79 -4.82 14.88
CA THR A 66 9.51 -5.30 14.34
C THR A 66 9.67 -6.25 13.15
N LYS A 67 10.68 -6.04 12.30
CA LYS A 67 10.93 -6.84 11.08
C LYS A 67 10.94 -8.36 11.31
N PRO A 68 11.55 -8.92 12.38
CA PRO A 68 11.56 -10.36 12.60
C PRO A 68 10.17 -10.99 12.76
N TYR A 69 9.13 -10.21 13.05
CA TYR A 69 7.76 -10.69 13.19
C TYR A 69 6.97 -10.69 11.88
N PHE A 70 7.48 -10.07 10.82
CA PHE A 70 6.75 -9.87 9.57
C PHE A 70 7.28 -10.78 8.46
N GLU A 71 7.56 -12.05 8.75
CA GLU A 71 7.94 -13.00 7.69
C GLU A 71 6.85 -13.08 6.61
N LEU A 72 7.26 -12.97 5.34
CA LEU A 72 6.33 -12.73 4.22
C LEU A 72 5.24 -13.80 4.10
N ASN A 73 5.56 -15.09 4.27
CA ASN A 73 4.56 -16.15 4.17
C ASN A 73 3.57 -16.09 5.33
N ASN A 74 4.03 -15.82 6.57
CA ASN A 74 3.15 -15.57 7.70
C ASN A 74 2.22 -14.37 7.42
N VAL A 75 2.76 -13.25 6.94
CA VAL A 75 1.96 -12.06 6.61
C VAL A 75 0.90 -12.40 5.56
N LEU A 76 1.26 -13.16 4.53
CA LEU A 76 0.36 -13.55 3.45
C LEU A 76 -0.72 -14.54 3.94
N GLU A 77 -0.33 -15.67 4.49
CA GLU A 77 -1.25 -16.76 4.84
C GLU A 77 -2.03 -16.47 6.13
N ARG A 78 -1.34 -16.02 7.18
CA ARG A 78 -1.93 -15.78 8.50
C ARG A 78 -2.42 -14.35 8.68
N GLY A 79 -2.07 -13.44 7.78
CA GLY A 79 -2.55 -12.06 7.81
C GLY A 79 -3.58 -11.83 6.73
N VAL A 80 -3.13 -11.78 5.48
CA VAL A 80 -3.95 -11.39 4.32
C VAL A 80 -5.05 -12.41 4.04
N PHE A 81 -4.74 -13.71 3.91
CA PHE A 81 -5.74 -14.73 3.63
C PHE A 81 -6.67 -14.96 4.82
N TYR A 82 -6.11 -15.02 6.03
CA TYR A 82 -6.90 -15.07 7.26
C TYR A 82 -7.94 -13.94 7.31
N THR A 83 -7.54 -12.71 6.97
CA THR A 83 -8.48 -11.57 6.93
C THR A 83 -9.56 -11.78 5.87
N ALA A 84 -9.18 -12.24 4.67
CA ALA A 84 -10.14 -12.51 3.60
C ALA A 84 -11.15 -13.60 3.96
N GLU A 85 -10.70 -14.66 4.63
CA GLU A 85 -11.55 -15.74 5.15
C GLU A 85 -12.54 -15.19 6.18
N LYS A 86 -12.08 -14.40 7.15
CA LYS A 86 -12.95 -13.87 8.21
C LYS A 86 -13.97 -12.84 7.72
N LEU A 87 -13.63 -12.06 6.69
CA LEU A 87 -14.52 -11.02 6.17
C LEU A 87 -15.44 -11.51 5.05
N TYR A 88 -14.96 -12.42 4.21
CA TYR A 88 -15.63 -12.78 2.96
C TYR A 88 -15.90 -14.29 2.82
N GLY A 89 -15.47 -15.12 3.76
CA GLY A 89 -15.70 -16.57 3.73
C GLY A 89 -14.92 -17.30 2.64
N VAL A 90 -13.90 -16.67 2.05
CA VAL A 90 -13.07 -17.25 0.99
C VAL A 90 -11.81 -17.91 1.54
N THR A 91 -11.37 -18.97 0.89
CA THR A 91 -10.12 -19.66 1.21
C THR A 91 -9.14 -19.59 0.05
N MET A 92 -7.85 -19.73 0.33
CA MET A 92 -6.78 -19.62 -0.66
C MET A 92 -5.94 -20.89 -0.64
N GLN A 93 -5.71 -21.47 -1.81
CA GLN A 93 -4.84 -22.63 -1.98
C GLN A 93 -3.67 -22.29 -2.89
N ARG A 94 -2.45 -22.62 -2.47
CA ARG A 94 -1.26 -22.46 -3.32
C ARG A 94 -1.31 -23.43 -4.51
N ARG A 95 -1.02 -22.93 -5.70
CA ARG A 95 -0.98 -23.68 -6.96
C ARG A 95 0.44 -23.67 -7.54
N THR A 96 1.13 -24.79 -7.46
CA THR A 96 2.50 -24.95 -7.99
C THR A 96 2.53 -25.59 -9.38
N ASP A 97 1.37 -26.00 -9.88
CA ASP A 97 1.17 -26.62 -11.19
C ASP A 97 0.90 -25.59 -12.31
N LEU A 98 0.62 -24.33 -11.94
CA LEU A 98 0.37 -23.26 -12.89
C LEU A 98 1.68 -22.65 -13.43
N PRO A 99 1.73 -22.28 -14.73
CA PRO A 99 2.87 -21.56 -15.26
C PRO A 99 2.99 -20.18 -14.62
N VAL A 100 4.22 -19.80 -14.26
CA VAL A 100 4.55 -18.49 -13.71
C VAL A 100 5.54 -17.76 -14.61
N HIS A 101 5.44 -16.43 -14.70
CA HIS A 101 6.36 -15.62 -15.51
C HIS A 101 7.75 -15.47 -14.88
N HIS A 102 7.89 -15.80 -13.59
CA HIS A 102 9.15 -15.72 -12.85
C HIS A 102 9.17 -16.79 -11.75
N PRO A 103 10.32 -17.45 -11.48
CA PRO A 103 10.41 -18.53 -10.48
C PRO A 103 10.09 -18.10 -9.05
N ASP A 104 10.26 -16.82 -8.74
CA ASP A 104 9.90 -16.28 -7.41
C ASP A 104 8.41 -15.93 -7.27
N ALA A 105 7.63 -15.98 -8.35
CA ALA A 105 6.21 -15.65 -8.29
C ALA A 105 5.42 -16.81 -7.66
N MET A 106 4.40 -16.49 -6.86
CA MET A 106 3.55 -17.47 -6.19
C MET A 106 2.12 -17.36 -6.70
N SER A 107 1.57 -18.48 -7.18
CA SER A 107 0.18 -18.56 -7.64
C SER A 107 -0.71 -19.22 -6.60
N PHE A 108 -1.93 -18.72 -6.49
CA PHE A 108 -2.96 -19.22 -5.60
C PHE A 108 -4.31 -19.24 -6.30
N GLU A 109 -5.17 -20.14 -5.88
CA GLU A 109 -6.57 -20.21 -6.26
C GLU A 109 -7.44 -19.85 -5.06
N MET A 110 -8.46 -19.01 -5.31
CA MET A 110 -9.43 -18.59 -4.33
C MET A 110 -10.70 -19.43 -4.47
N PHE A 111 -11.19 -19.97 -3.36
CA PHE A 111 -12.42 -20.72 -3.29
C PHE A 111 -13.46 -20.03 -2.42
N ASP A 112 -14.73 -20.20 -2.75
CA ASP A 112 -15.84 -19.76 -1.91
C ASP A 112 -16.09 -20.72 -0.72
N CYS A 113 -17.13 -20.46 0.05
CA CYS A 113 -17.50 -21.27 1.21
C CYS A 113 -18.06 -22.67 0.85
N MET A 114 -18.40 -22.91 -0.41
CA MET A 114 -18.89 -24.18 -0.94
C MET A 114 -17.76 -24.98 -1.62
N GLY A 115 -16.56 -24.40 -1.75
CA GLY A 115 -15.43 -25.01 -2.42
C GLY A 115 -15.41 -24.78 -3.94
N GLU A 116 -16.21 -23.85 -4.46
CA GLU A 116 -16.18 -23.45 -5.86
C GLU A 116 -14.99 -22.52 -6.14
N SER A 117 -14.28 -22.76 -7.23
CA SER A 117 -13.17 -21.90 -7.67
C SER A 117 -13.70 -20.55 -8.16
N LEU A 118 -13.27 -19.47 -7.49
CA LEU A 118 -13.66 -18.10 -7.81
C LEU A 118 -12.63 -17.39 -8.68
N ALA A 119 -11.34 -17.53 -8.38
CA ALA A 119 -10.29 -16.73 -9.02
C ALA A 119 -8.91 -17.33 -8.89
N ILE A 120 -7.99 -16.91 -9.77
CA ILE A 120 -6.55 -17.11 -9.60
C ILE A 120 -5.91 -15.79 -9.21
N PHE A 121 -4.93 -15.82 -8.31
CA PHE A 121 -4.05 -14.68 -8.12
C PHE A 121 -2.57 -15.08 -8.07
N CYS A 122 -1.73 -14.26 -8.69
CA CYS A 122 -0.28 -14.39 -8.69
C CYS A 122 0.36 -13.24 -7.92
N LEU A 123 1.30 -13.54 -7.04
CA LEU A 123 2.07 -12.56 -6.27
C LEU A 123 3.54 -12.56 -6.72
N ASP A 124 4.01 -11.41 -7.20
CA ASP A 124 5.41 -11.16 -7.57
C ASP A 124 6.04 -10.15 -6.59
N SER A 125 6.64 -10.66 -5.52
CA SER A 125 7.02 -9.86 -4.35
C SER A 125 8.31 -9.05 -4.50
N TYR A 126 9.30 -9.55 -5.25
CA TYR A 126 10.69 -9.09 -5.09
C TYR A 126 11.15 -8.07 -6.12
N ALA A 127 11.85 -7.03 -5.67
CA ALA A 127 12.51 -6.08 -6.57
C ALA A 127 13.58 -6.76 -7.43
N ARG A 128 13.66 -6.39 -8.71
CA ARG A 128 14.68 -6.84 -9.67
C ARG A 128 14.83 -5.84 -10.81
N ALA A 129 16.01 -5.82 -11.45
CA ALA A 129 16.33 -4.84 -12.50
C ALA A 129 15.38 -4.87 -13.70
N SER A 130 14.87 -6.05 -14.07
CA SER A 130 13.91 -6.22 -15.17
C SER A 130 12.46 -5.87 -14.80
N LYS A 131 12.18 -5.54 -13.53
CA LYS A 131 10.83 -5.21 -13.05
C LYS A 131 10.72 -3.73 -12.74
N ARG A 132 9.62 -3.12 -13.17
CA ARG A 132 9.27 -1.73 -12.83
C ARG A 132 9.15 -1.57 -11.31
N GLY A 133 9.66 -0.46 -10.79
CA GLY A 133 9.48 -0.08 -9.38
C GLY A 133 8.05 0.32 -9.02
N GLY A 134 7.71 0.24 -7.73
CA GLY A 134 6.39 0.56 -7.20
C GLY A 134 5.62 -0.68 -6.74
N TRP A 135 4.31 -0.55 -6.63
CA TRP A 135 3.39 -1.63 -6.25
C TRP A 135 2.09 -1.41 -7.01
N TRP A 136 1.47 -2.49 -7.45
CA TRP A 136 0.22 -2.45 -8.20
C TRP A 136 -0.44 -3.82 -8.29
N MET A 137 -1.74 -3.79 -8.56
CA MET A 137 -2.55 -4.91 -8.96
C MET A 137 -2.96 -4.73 -10.44
N THR A 138 -2.96 -5.82 -11.20
CA THR A 138 -3.52 -5.86 -12.56
C THR A 138 -4.24 -7.18 -12.82
N PHE A 139 -4.88 -7.31 -13.99
CA PHE A 139 -5.59 -8.53 -14.40
C PHE A 139 -4.81 -9.22 -15.52
N TYR A 140 -4.64 -10.54 -15.41
CA TYR A 140 -4.43 -11.40 -16.57
C TYR A 140 -5.75 -11.63 -17.30
N ALA A 141 -6.80 -11.91 -16.54
CA ALA A 141 -8.16 -12.10 -17.03
C ALA A 141 -9.15 -11.38 -16.11
N ARG A 142 -10.13 -10.70 -16.71
CA ARG A 142 -11.20 -10.00 -15.97
C ARG A 142 -12.42 -10.91 -15.82
N GLN A 143 -13.16 -10.76 -14.73
CA GLN A 143 -14.39 -11.50 -14.54
C GLN A 143 -15.42 -11.16 -15.64
N SER A 144 -16.10 -12.17 -16.17
CA SER A 144 -17.20 -11.98 -17.11
C SER A 144 -18.09 -13.23 -17.21
N PRO A 145 -19.31 -13.20 -16.64
CA PRO A 145 -20.29 -14.27 -16.81
C PRO A 145 -20.71 -14.45 -18.28
N LEU A 146 -20.77 -13.35 -19.05
CA LEU A 146 -21.08 -13.39 -20.48
C LEU A 146 -20.10 -14.27 -21.28
N LEU A 147 -18.84 -14.35 -20.83
CA LEU A 147 -17.78 -15.14 -21.48
C LEU A 147 -17.47 -16.44 -20.71
N GLY A 148 -18.18 -16.74 -19.61
CA GLY A 148 -17.87 -17.85 -18.72
C GLY A 148 -16.46 -17.75 -18.11
N GLN A 149 -15.96 -16.54 -17.85
CA GLN A 149 -14.58 -16.29 -17.45
C GLN A 149 -14.46 -15.83 -15.99
N ASN A 150 -13.72 -16.59 -15.19
CA ASN A 150 -13.32 -16.19 -13.84
C ASN A 150 -12.10 -15.24 -13.88
N PRO A 151 -11.98 -14.32 -12.90
CA PRO A 151 -10.87 -13.39 -12.85
C PRO A 151 -9.55 -14.08 -12.50
N ALA A 152 -8.47 -13.59 -13.12
CA ALA A 152 -7.10 -13.91 -12.77
C ALA A 152 -6.34 -12.60 -12.54
N VAL A 153 -5.84 -12.36 -11.33
CA VAL A 153 -5.17 -11.11 -10.96
C VAL A 153 -3.68 -11.32 -10.68
N HIS A 154 -2.91 -10.24 -10.85
CA HIS A 154 -1.47 -10.21 -10.61
C HIS A 154 -1.15 -9.05 -9.68
N ILE A 155 -0.61 -9.36 -8.51
CA ILE A 155 -0.18 -8.40 -7.51
C ILE A 155 1.35 -8.32 -7.54
N VAL A 156 1.86 -7.11 -7.66
CA VAL A 156 3.30 -6.85 -7.72
C VAL A 156 3.71 -5.98 -6.54
N LEU A 157 4.74 -6.43 -5.83
CA LEU A 157 5.48 -5.64 -4.86
C LEU A 157 6.94 -5.48 -5.32
N ASN A 158 7.72 -4.72 -4.56
CA ASN A 158 9.15 -4.55 -4.78
C ASN A 158 9.92 -4.65 -3.45
N VAL A 159 9.65 -5.71 -2.68
CA VAL A 159 10.37 -6.03 -1.44
C VAL A 159 11.78 -6.48 -1.79
N VAL A 160 12.75 -6.15 -0.94
CA VAL A 160 14.14 -6.61 -1.12
C VAL A 160 14.18 -8.14 -1.01
N LYS A 161 14.73 -8.81 -2.04
CA LYS A 161 14.93 -10.26 -1.99
C LYS A 161 15.99 -10.59 -0.93
N PRO A 162 15.70 -11.51 0.02
CA PRO A 162 16.70 -11.89 1.00
C PRO A 162 17.84 -12.68 0.35
N ALA A 163 18.96 -12.80 1.07
CA ALA A 163 19.99 -13.77 0.73
C ALA A 163 19.43 -15.20 0.77
N GLU A 164 20.06 -16.12 0.05
CA GLU A 164 19.64 -17.52 0.01
C GLU A 164 19.58 -18.13 1.42
N GLY A 165 18.53 -18.93 1.67
CA GLY A 165 18.28 -19.55 2.98
C GLY A 165 17.78 -18.59 4.07
N ARG A 166 17.63 -17.29 3.79
CA ARG A 166 17.08 -16.31 4.75
C ARG A 166 15.61 -16.00 4.43
N PRO A 167 14.77 -15.78 5.45
CA PRO A 167 13.39 -15.41 5.23
C PRO A 167 13.27 -13.99 4.70
N THR A 168 12.19 -13.73 3.96
CA THR A 168 11.83 -12.37 3.57
C THR A 168 11.14 -11.68 4.74
N LEU A 169 11.75 -10.61 5.24
CA LEU A 169 11.27 -9.82 6.38
C LEU A 169 10.90 -8.40 5.90
N PRO A 170 9.72 -8.22 5.25
CA PRO A 170 9.22 -6.91 4.87
C PRO A 170 9.20 -5.93 6.04
N SER A 171 9.34 -4.64 5.72
CA SER A 171 9.04 -3.57 6.67
C SER A 171 7.54 -3.55 7.01
N ARG A 172 7.17 -2.85 8.08
CA ARG A 172 5.75 -2.60 8.39
C ARG A 172 5.04 -1.92 7.22
N SER A 173 5.72 -1.00 6.54
CA SER A 173 5.16 -0.32 5.36
C SER A 173 4.91 -1.31 4.22
N ASP A 174 5.82 -2.24 3.96
CA ASP A 174 5.66 -3.26 2.93
C ASP A 174 4.48 -4.20 3.25
N VAL A 175 4.28 -4.53 4.53
CA VAL A 175 3.10 -5.29 4.98
C VAL A 175 1.82 -4.53 4.67
N THR A 176 1.73 -3.25 5.05
CA THR A 176 0.57 -2.41 4.71
C THR A 176 0.37 -2.32 3.18
N THR A 177 1.44 -2.23 2.40
CA THR A 177 1.38 -2.25 0.94
C THR A 177 0.84 -3.56 0.38
N LEU A 178 1.23 -4.71 0.94
CA LEU A 178 0.67 -6.00 0.54
C LEU A 178 -0.84 -6.06 0.80
N PHE A 179 -1.30 -5.61 1.98
CA PHE A 179 -2.74 -5.50 2.26
C PHE A 179 -3.45 -4.54 1.30
N HIS A 180 -2.84 -3.39 0.98
CA HIS A 180 -3.38 -2.44 0.01
C HIS A 180 -3.62 -3.10 -1.36
N GLU A 181 -2.58 -3.72 -1.93
CA GLU A 181 -2.69 -4.34 -3.25
C GLU A 181 -3.60 -5.57 -3.25
N PHE A 182 -3.65 -6.31 -2.15
CA PHE A 182 -4.62 -7.38 -1.99
C PHE A 182 -6.05 -6.87 -1.87
N GLY A 183 -6.28 -5.66 -1.36
CA GLY A 183 -7.60 -5.01 -1.37
C GLY A 183 -8.07 -4.68 -2.80
N HIS A 184 -7.16 -4.24 -3.68
CA HIS A 184 -7.45 -4.20 -5.12
C HIS A 184 -7.73 -5.60 -5.66
N GLY A 185 -6.91 -6.59 -5.29
CA GLY A 185 -7.08 -8.02 -5.57
C GLY A 185 -8.50 -8.50 -5.30
N LEU A 186 -8.97 -8.34 -4.05
CA LEU A 186 -10.31 -8.73 -3.60
C LEU A 186 -11.41 -8.01 -4.38
N HIS A 187 -11.28 -6.71 -4.61
CA HIS A 187 -12.24 -5.95 -5.43
C HIS A 187 -12.32 -6.51 -6.86
N GLY A 188 -11.21 -6.97 -7.42
CA GLY A 188 -11.17 -7.64 -8.72
C GLY A 188 -11.78 -9.04 -8.70
N MET A 189 -11.33 -9.87 -7.77
CA MET A 189 -11.65 -11.29 -7.70
C MET A 189 -13.09 -11.59 -7.25
N LEU A 190 -13.67 -10.74 -6.40
CA LEU A 190 -15.04 -10.89 -5.91
C LEU A 190 -16.07 -10.13 -6.76
N SER A 191 -15.66 -9.56 -7.90
CA SER A 191 -16.55 -8.84 -8.80
C SER A 191 -17.44 -9.80 -9.59
N ASN A 192 -18.75 -9.52 -9.71
CA ASN A 192 -19.68 -10.35 -10.50
C ASN A 192 -20.65 -9.58 -11.45
N PRO A 193 -20.22 -8.59 -12.23
CA PRO A 193 -21.07 -7.98 -13.25
C PRO A 193 -21.06 -8.78 -14.56
N LYS A 194 -22.19 -8.78 -15.28
CA LYS A 194 -22.35 -9.49 -16.57
C LYS A 194 -21.25 -9.16 -17.60
N TYR A 195 -20.84 -7.89 -17.69
CA TYR A 195 -19.93 -7.39 -18.72
C TYR A 195 -18.54 -7.11 -18.17
N SER A 196 -17.50 -7.63 -18.83
CA SER A 196 -16.10 -7.46 -18.43
C SER A 196 -15.68 -5.98 -18.32
N THR A 197 -16.25 -5.11 -19.15
CA THR A 197 -16.00 -3.65 -19.14
C THR A 197 -16.44 -2.97 -17.85
N LEU A 198 -17.34 -3.59 -17.09
CA LEU A 198 -17.82 -3.11 -15.79
C LEU A 198 -17.24 -3.92 -14.61
N SER A 199 -16.40 -4.91 -14.88
CA SER A 199 -15.85 -5.84 -13.87
C SER A 199 -14.63 -5.30 -13.12
N GLY A 200 -14.46 -5.85 -11.92
CA GLY A 200 -13.33 -5.60 -11.04
C GLY A 200 -13.16 -4.12 -10.75
N THR A 201 -11.96 -3.61 -11.00
CA THR A 201 -11.59 -2.23 -10.68
C THR A 201 -12.00 -1.20 -11.75
N SER A 202 -12.93 -1.54 -12.65
CA SER A 202 -13.49 -0.64 -13.67
C SER A 202 -14.52 0.35 -13.08
N VAL A 203 -14.08 1.11 -12.07
CA VAL A 203 -14.87 2.07 -11.30
C VAL A 203 -14.34 3.49 -11.49
N ALA A 204 -15.01 4.47 -10.90
CA ALA A 204 -14.49 5.84 -10.89
C ALA A 204 -13.10 5.88 -10.22
N ARG A 205 -12.15 6.62 -10.83
CA ARG A 205 -10.76 6.68 -10.33
C ARG A 205 -10.62 7.14 -8.89
N ASP A 206 -11.54 7.99 -8.43
CA ASP A 206 -11.59 8.47 -7.05
C ASP A 206 -12.31 7.52 -6.09
N PHE A 207 -12.89 6.42 -6.59
CA PHE A 207 -13.38 5.29 -5.80
C PHE A 207 -12.39 4.11 -5.79
N LEU A 208 -11.56 3.98 -6.83
CA LEU A 208 -10.65 2.85 -7.01
C LEU A 208 -9.81 2.53 -5.77
N GLU A 209 -9.29 3.55 -5.10
CA GLU A 209 -8.43 3.39 -3.92
C GLU A 209 -9.20 3.09 -2.63
N PHE A 210 -10.53 3.15 -2.63
CA PHE A 210 -11.30 2.94 -1.41
C PHE A 210 -11.18 1.50 -0.88
N PRO A 211 -11.38 0.44 -1.69
CA PRO A 211 -11.24 -0.94 -1.20
C PRO A 211 -9.81 -1.28 -0.76
N SER A 212 -8.80 -0.78 -1.48
CA SER A 212 -7.39 -1.00 -1.11
C SER A 212 -7.04 -0.30 0.21
N GLN A 213 -7.46 0.95 0.40
CA GLN A 213 -7.19 1.71 1.62
C GLN A 213 -7.96 1.18 2.84
N ILE A 214 -9.20 0.71 2.67
CA ILE A 214 -9.89 0.01 3.76
C ILE A 214 -9.10 -1.22 4.18
N ASN A 215 -8.58 -1.99 3.21
CA ASN A 215 -7.88 -3.22 3.51
C ASN A 215 -6.56 -3.00 4.29
N GLU A 216 -5.92 -1.83 4.13
CA GLU A 216 -4.73 -1.43 4.92
C GLU A 216 -4.98 -1.48 6.43
N HIS A 217 -6.19 -1.13 6.89
CA HIS A 217 -6.51 -1.08 8.32
C HIS A 217 -6.39 -2.44 9.01
N TRP A 218 -6.67 -3.53 8.29
CA TRP A 218 -6.60 -4.88 8.84
C TRP A 218 -5.16 -5.33 9.14
N ALA A 219 -4.17 -4.79 8.43
CA ALA A 219 -2.76 -5.11 8.66
C ALA A 219 -2.33 -4.88 10.12
N MET A 220 -2.88 -3.85 10.76
CA MET A 220 -2.55 -3.46 12.15
C MET A 220 -3.70 -3.75 13.12
N TYR A 221 -4.80 -4.35 12.67
CA TYR A 221 -5.90 -4.72 13.54
C TYR A 221 -5.46 -5.81 14.51
N ASN A 222 -5.72 -5.62 15.81
CA ASN A 222 -5.17 -6.46 16.88
C ASN A 222 -5.31 -7.97 16.64
N ALA A 223 -6.50 -8.43 16.22
CA ALA A 223 -6.74 -9.86 16.03
C ALA A 223 -5.95 -10.42 14.82
N VAL A 224 -5.83 -9.64 13.74
CA VAL A 224 -5.08 -10.02 12.54
C VAL A 224 -3.58 -9.95 12.83
N LEU A 225 -3.09 -8.85 13.40
CA LEU A 225 -1.69 -8.64 13.76
C LEU A 225 -1.18 -9.77 14.66
N LYS A 226 -1.91 -10.14 15.72
CA LYS A 226 -1.53 -11.26 16.60
C LYS A 226 -1.48 -12.60 15.88
N ASN A 227 -2.26 -12.77 14.81
CA ASN A 227 -2.30 -14.03 14.07
C ASN A 227 -1.06 -14.21 13.17
N TYR A 228 -0.56 -13.15 12.54
CA TYR A 228 0.56 -13.25 11.59
C TYR A 228 1.91 -12.76 12.13
N ALA A 229 1.92 -11.86 13.11
CA ALA A 229 3.14 -11.25 13.63
C ALA A 229 3.87 -12.22 14.58
N ILE A 230 4.49 -13.23 13.98
CA ILE A 230 5.18 -14.33 14.65
C ILE A 230 6.66 -14.23 14.32
N ARG A 231 7.50 -14.21 15.35
CA ARG A 231 8.95 -14.10 15.19
C ARG A 231 9.48 -15.30 14.41
N TYR A 232 10.20 -15.05 13.32
CA TYR A 232 10.61 -16.12 12.41
C TYR A 232 11.55 -17.15 13.07
N GLU A 233 12.44 -16.73 13.98
CA GLU A 233 13.35 -17.64 14.68
C GLU A 233 12.66 -18.43 15.79
N THR A 234 11.96 -17.72 16.69
CA THR A 234 11.48 -18.32 17.95
C THR A 234 10.05 -18.81 17.89
N LYS A 235 9.33 -18.49 16.80
CA LYS A 235 7.89 -18.76 16.62
C LYS A 235 6.99 -18.15 17.70
N LYS A 236 7.50 -17.19 18.48
CA LYS A 236 6.73 -16.47 19.50
C LYS A 236 5.97 -15.29 18.88
N PRO A 237 4.76 -14.98 19.36
CA PRO A 237 3.99 -13.83 18.90
C PRO A 237 4.67 -12.52 19.28
N ILE A 238 4.33 -11.46 18.54
CA ILE A 238 4.77 -10.10 18.86
C ILE A 238 4.35 -9.69 20.28
N PRO A 239 5.28 -9.22 21.13
CA PRO A 239 4.94 -8.76 22.47
C PRO A 239 3.94 -7.59 22.44
N GLN A 240 2.97 -7.60 23.36
CA GLN A 240 1.95 -6.54 23.44
C GLN A 240 2.59 -5.15 23.64
N ALA A 241 3.64 -5.05 24.46
CA ALA A 241 4.38 -3.80 24.65
C ALA A 241 4.96 -3.24 23.34
N LEU A 242 5.44 -4.10 22.43
CA LEU A 242 5.92 -3.65 21.12
C LEU A 242 4.77 -3.17 20.23
N VAL A 243 3.62 -3.87 20.26
CA VAL A 243 2.40 -3.44 19.55
C VAL A 243 1.91 -2.08 20.06
N ASP A 244 1.95 -1.84 21.36
CA ASP A 244 1.49 -0.59 21.95
C ASP A 244 2.42 0.58 21.58
N ARG A 245 3.74 0.36 21.58
CA ARG A 245 4.72 1.34 21.05
C ARG A 245 4.48 1.62 19.56
N MET A 246 4.18 0.60 18.75
CA MET A 246 3.84 0.77 17.33
C MET A 246 2.59 1.63 17.12
N LYS A 247 1.55 1.44 17.93
CA LYS A 247 0.33 2.26 17.88
C LYS A 247 0.57 3.69 18.33
N ALA A 248 1.34 3.88 19.41
CA ALA A 248 1.69 5.22 19.89
C ALA A 248 2.44 6.03 18.82
N ALA A 249 3.30 5.36 18.03
CA ALA A 249 4.06 5.98 16.95
C ALA A 249 3.27 6.15 15.63
N GLU A 250 2.06 5.60 15.48
CA GLU A 250 1.36 5.51 14.20
C GLU A 250 1.08 6.87 13.55
N THR A 251 0.79 7.88 14.38
CA THR A 251 0.45 9.22 13.89
C THR A 251 1.67 10.12 13.64
N TYR A 252 2.84 9.72 14.13
CA TYR A 252 4.08 10.46 13.95
C TYR A 252 4.65 10.24 12.55
N GLY A 253 4.92 11.31 11.80
CA GLY A 253 5.39 11.22 10.42
C GLY A 253 4.29 10.98 9.38
N ALA A 254 3.04 10.74 9.79
CA ALA A 254 1.91 10.51 8.87
C ALA A 254 1.61 11.73 7.98
N ALA A 255 1.93 12.94 8.45
CA ALA A 255 1.74 14.18 7.71
C ALA A 255 2.89 14.47 6.73
N SER A 256 4.12 14.07 7.06
CA SER A 256 5.32 14.26 6.24
C SER A 256 5.70 13.05 5.38
N THR A 257 5.02 11.91 5.53
CA THR A 257 5.31 10.69 4.78
C THR A 257 5.45 11.03 3.29
N PRO A 258 6.62 10.76 2.66
CA PRO A 258 6.91 11.22 1.31
C PRO A 258 5.85 10.78 0.30
N SER A 259 5.24 9.60 0.44
CA SER A 259 4.16 9.13 -0.44
C SER A 259 2.89 9.97 -0.33
N ARG A 260 2.44 10.33 0.88
CA ARG A 260 1.23 11.15 1.10
C ARG A 260 1.47 12.62 0.79
N TRP A 261 2.63 13.17 1.14
CA TRP A 261 2.97 14.57 0.88
C TRP A 261 3.33 14.83 -0.59
N SER A 262 4.10 13.93 -1.23
CA SER A 262 4.36 14.01 -2.67
C SER A 262 3.11 13.74 -3.49
N ARG A 263 2.25 12.76 -3.15
CA ARG A 263 0.97 12.56 -3.86
C ARG A 263 0.11 13.81 -3.78
N ARG A 264 0.07 14.53 -2.65
CA ARG A 264 -0.66 15.80 -2.52
C ARG A 264 -0.07 16.89 -3.41
N ARG A 265 1.24 17.15 -3.34
CA ARG A 265 1.91 18.14 -4.20
C ARG A 265 1.80 17.80 -5.68
N THR A 266 2.02 16.55 -6.04
CA THR A 266 1.88 16.04 -7.41
C THR A 266 0.44 16.13 -7.88
N SER A 267 -0.57 15.90 -7.02
CA SER A 267 -1.98 16.07 -7.37
C SER A 267 -2.35 17.53 -7.62
N ILE A 268 -1.89 18.45 -6.75
CA ILE A 268 -2.06 19.90 -6.93
C ILE A 268 -1.36 20.35 -8.23
N PHE A 269 -0.14 19.86 -8.47
CA PHE A 269 0.62 20.17 -9.68
C PHE A 269 -0.07 19.63 -10.94
N ALA A 270 -0.53 18.38 -10.93
CA ALA A 270 -1.26 17.76 -12.03
C ALA A 270 -2.55 18.51 -12.35
N GLY A 271 -3.33 18.89 -11.32
CA GLY A 271 -4.54 19.72 -11.47
C GLY A 271 -4.22 21.07 -12.11
N THR A 272 -3.18 21.75 -11.61
CA THR A 272 -2.70 23.04 -12.13
C THR A 272 -2.26 22.92 -13.60
N TRP A 273 -1.53 21.86 -13.94
CA TRP A 273 -1.03 21.62 -15.29
C TRP A 273 -2.16 21.32 -16.29
N LEU A 274 -3.12 20.46 -15.90
CA LEU A 274 -4.30 20.16 -16.71
C LEU A 274 -5.15 21.41 -16.96
N ARG A 275 -5.34 22.28 -15.96
CA ARG A 275 -6.05 23.56 -16.10
C ARG A 275 -5.32 24.50 -17.06
N ARG A 276 -3.99 24.65 -16.92
CA ARG A 276 -3.18 25.48 -17.81
C ARG A 276 -3.21 24.99 -19.26
N LYS A 277 -3.19 23.66 -19.50
CA LYS A 277 -3.35 23.09 -20.84
C LYS A 277 -4.74 23.38 -21.44
N ARG A 278 -5.83 23.22 -20.68
CA ARG A 278 -7.19 23.54 -21.16
C ARG A 278 -7.33 25.03 -21.52
N LEU A 279 -6.82 25.92 -20.68
CA LEU A 279 -6.82 27.37 -20.94
C LEU A 279 -6.00 27.73 -22.20
N ARG A 280 -4.85 27.08 -22.42
CA ARG A 280 -4.05 27.26 -23.64
C ARG A 280 -4.76 26.74 -24.89
N HIS A 281 -5.44 25.60 -24.82
CA HIS A 281 -6.26 25.09 -25.92
C HIS A 281 -7.44 26.01 -26.24
N HIS A 282 -8.13 26.54 -25.22
CA HIS A 282 -9.24 27.48 -25.40
C HIS A 282 -8.78 28.78 -26.08
N LYS A 283 -7.64 29.35 -25.65
CA LYS A 283 -7.04 30.54 -26.29
C LYS A 283 -6.58 30.29 -27.73
N ARG A 284 -6.03 29.11 -28.04
CA ARG A 284 -5.64 28.72 -29.42
C ARG A 284 -6.86 28.54 -30.33
N ARG A 285 -7.98 28.02 -29.81
CA ARG A 285 -9.23 27.85 -30.56
C ARG A 285 -9.88 29.21 -30.91
N TRP A 286 -9.78 30.19 -30.02
CA TRP A 286 -10.21 31.57 -30.27
C TRP A 286 -9.33 32.32 -31.27
N ARG A 287 -8.01 32.08 -31.28
CA ARG A 287 -7.08 32.69 -32.24
C ARG A 287 -7.15 32.11 -33.67
N ARG A 288 -7.78 30.94 -33.87
CA ARG A 288 -8.00 30.34 -35.20
C ARG A 288 -9.38 30.66 -35.79
N ARG A 289 -10.21 31.40 -35.06
CA ARG A 289 -11.56 31.85 -35.47
C ARG A 289 -11.60 33.37 -35.77
N ARG A 290 -10.44 34.01 -35.81
CA ARG A 290 -10.18 35.34 -36.37
C ARG A 290 -9.14 35.17 -37.45
#